data_AF-A0A075GQT7-F1
#
_entry.id   AF-A0A075GQT7-F1
#
_cell.length_a   1.000
_cell.length_b   1.000
_cell.length_c   1.000
_cell.angle_alpha   90.00
_cell.angle_beta   90.00
_cell.angle_gamma   90.00
#
_symmetry.space_group_name_H-M   'P 1'
#
loop_
_entity.id
_entity.type
_entity.pdbx_description
1 polymer ?
#
loop_
_entity_poly.entity_id
_entity_poly.type
_entity_poly.pdbx_seq_one_letter_code
_entity_poly.pdbx_strand_id
1 'polypeptide(L)' 'MSYLERGLMQQVDKIILDADPKELVELQKIDIKTQLDGIWFYDYYTSLHQKPQQKIQTKNKF' A
#
# COMPACT_ATOMS: atom_id res chain seq x y z
N MET A 1 -0.53 -9.08 -8.85
CA MET A 1 -0.60 -9.60 -7.48
C MET A 1 0.35 -10.79 -7.30
N SER A 2 1.64 -10.49 -7.15
CA SER A 2 2.69 -11.43 -6.78
C SER A 2 2.64 -11.78 -5.28
N TYR A 3 3.46 -12.74 -4.84
CA TYR A 3 3.58 -13.08 -3.41
C TYR A 3 4.15 -11.91 -2.59
N LEU A 4 5.11 -11.17 -3.15
CA LEU A 4 5.70 -9.98 -2.52
C LEU A 4 4.68 -8.85 -2.39
N GLU A 5 3.91 -8.59 -3.46
CA GLU A 5 2.84 -7.59 -3.44
C GLU A 5 1.77 -7.93 -2.39
N ARG A 6 1.37 -9.21 -2.27
CA ARG A 6 0.46 -9.66 -1.22
C ARG A 6 1.03 -9.45 0.19
N GLY A 7 2.32 -9.74 0.39
CA GLY A 7 2.98 -9.52 1.68
C GLY A 7 3.06 -8.04 2.09
N LEU A 8 3.21 -7.14 1.11
CA LEU A 8 3.13 -5.70 1.33
C LEU A 8 1.72 -5.26 1.70
N MET A 9 0.70 -5.74 0.98
CA MET A 9 -0.70 -5.43 1.30
C MET A 9 -1.08 -5.89 2.71
N GLN A 10 -0.65 -7.09 3.12
CA GLN A 10 -0.88 -7.58 4.48
C GLN A 10 -0.24 -6.71 5.58
N GLN A 11 0.88 -6.04 5.28
CA GLN A 11 1.49 -5.08 6.22
C GLN A 11 0.66 -3.81 6.30
N VAL A 12 0.17 -3.31 5.16
CA VAL A 12 -0.73 -2.15 5.11
C VAL A 12 -2.04 -2.46 5.84
N ASP A 13 -2.60 -3.66 5.67
CA ASP A 13 -3.81 -4.09 6.37
C ASP A 13 -3.64 -4.06 7.90
N LYS A 14 -2.48 -4.50 8.41
CA LYS A 14 -2.18 -4.40 9.85
C LYS A 14 -2.14 -2.95 10.32
N ILE A 15 -1.52 -2.05 9.54
CA ILE A 15 -1.49 -0.63 9.88
C ILE A 15 -2.91 -0.06 9.95
N ILE A 16 -3.79 -0.41 9.01
CA ILE A 16 -5.18 0.04 9.02
C ILE A 16 -5.91 -0.50 10.26
N LEU A 17 -5.73 -1.79 10.58
CA LEU A 17 -6.44 -2.42 11.71
C LEU A 17 -5.97 -1.89 13.07
N ASP A 18 -4.70 -1.50 13.19
CA ASP A 18 -4.11 -0.98 14.42
C ASP A 18 -4.23 0.56 14.54
N ALA A 19 -4.68 1.25 13.49
CA ALA A 19 -4.79 2.70 13.45
C ALA A 19 -5.86 3.25 14.39
N ASP A 20 -5.61 4.43 14.94
CA ASP A 20 -6.60 5.12 15.75
C ASP A 20 -7.73 5.73 14.89
N PRO A 21 -8.88 6.12 15.46
CA PRO A 21 -10.00 6.66 14.68
C PRO A 21 -9.66 7.91 13.86
N LYS A 22 -8.71 8.74 14.29
CA LYS A 22 -8.29 9.93 13.52
C LYS A 22 -7.44 9.52 12.33
N GLU A 23 -6.51 8.60 12.55
CA GLU A 23 -5.68 8.03 11.49
C GLU A 23 -6.54 7.31 10.44
N LEU A 24 -7.54 6.53 10.87
CA LEU A 24 -8.49 5.87 9.99
C LEU A 24 -9.28 6.85 9.11
N VAL A 25 -9.67 8.00 9.66
CA VAL A 25 -10.36 9.05 8.88
C VAL A 25 -9.44 9.61 7.79
N GLU A 26 -8.15 9.81 8.07
CA GLU A 26 -7.20 10.27 7.06
C GLU A 26 -6.93 9.21 5.99
N LEU A 27 -6.79 7.93 6.38
CA LEU A 27 -6.64 6.81 5.45
C LEU A 27 -7.87 6.69 4.53
N GLN A 28 -9.08 6.85 5.08
CA GLN A 28 -10.33 6.83 4.32
C GLN A 28 -10.40 7.98 3.30
N LYS A 29 -9.99 9.19 3.68
CA LYS A 29 -9.94 10.33 2.73
C LYS A 29 -9.00 10.05 1.57
N ILE A 30 -7.85 9.44 1.85
CA ILE A 30 -6.88 9.04 0.84
C ILE A 30 -7.50 8.00 -0.10
N ASP A 31 -8.12 6.94 0.45
CA ASP A 31 -8.78 5.90 -0.35
C ASP A 31 -9.85 6.48 -1.30
N ILE A 32 -10.77 7.28 -0.76
CA ILE A 32 -11.82 7.95 -1.56
C ILE A 32 -11.20 8.77 -2.69
N LYS A 33 -10.15 9.56 -2.40
CA LYS A 33 -9.49 10.37 -3.42
C LYS A 33 -8.84 9.50 -4.49
N THR A 34 -8.12 8.45 -4.11
CA THR A 34 -7.43 7.56 -5.05
C THR A 34 -8.41 6.79 -5.94
N GLN A 35 -9.56 6.37 -5.40
CA GLN A 35 -10.60 5.68 -6.16
C GLN A 35 -11.21 6.55 -7.26
N LEU A 36 -11.36 7.85 -7.02
CA LEU A 36 -11.84 8.79 -8.04
C LEU A 36 -10.85 8.94 -9.21
N ASP A 37 -9.56 8.76 -8.94
CA ASP A 37 -8.48 8.78 -9.94
C ASP A 37 -8.26 7.41 -10.61
N GLY A 38 -9.02 6.38 -10.22
CA GLY A 38 -8.86 5.00 -10.68
C GLY A 38 -7.59 4.31 -10.17
N ILE A 39 -6.96 4.88 -9.13
CA ILE A 39 -5.73 4.38 -8.52
C ILE A 39 -6.09 3.53 -7.31
N TRP A 40 -5.42 2.40 -7.16
CA TRP A 40 -5.61 1.53 -6.01
C TRP A 40 -4.93 2.13 -4.78
N PHE A 41 -5.65 2.17 -3.66
CA PHE A 41 -5.16 2.69 -2.39
C PHE A 41 -3.81 2.09 -2.00
N TYR A 42 -3.63 0.76 -2.12
CA TYR A 42 -2.39 0.09 -1.76
C TYR A 42 -1.20 0.54 -2.60
N ASP A 43 -1.38 0.78 -3.90
CA ASP A 43 -0.31 1.25 -4.77
C ASP A 43 0.10 2.69 -4.39
N TYR A 44 -0.90 3.54 -4.13
CA TYR A 44 -0.66 4.91 -3.69
C TYR A 44 -0.01 4.98 -2.30
N TYR A 45 -0.59 4.29 -1.31
CA TYR A 45 -0.11 4.27 0.06
C TYR A 45 1.31 3.71 0.15
N THR A 46 1.58 2.59 -0.53
CA THR A 46 2.94 2.04 -0.56
C THR A 46 3.92 2.95 -1.29
N SER A 47 3.51 3.70 -2.32
CA SER A 47 4.40 4.67 -3.00
C SER A 47 4.82 5.84 -2.11
N LEU A 48 3.93 6.28 -1.20
CA LEU A 48 4.22 7.37 -0.25
C LEU A 48 5.11 6.91 0.91
N HIS A 49 4.97 5.65 1.32
CA HIS A 49 5.62 5.10 2.51
C HIS A 49 6.79 4.16 2.20
N GLN A 50 7.04 3.84 0.93
CA GLN A 50 8.27 3.24 0.47
C GLN A 50 9.41 4.26 0.61
N LYS A 51 10.19 4.13 1.69
CA LYS A 51 11.60 4.55 1.63
C LYS A 51 12.27 3.82 0.45
N PRO A 52 13.26 4.43 -0.23
CA PRO A 52 13.94 3.82 -1.38
C PRO A 52 14.76 2.61 -0.92
N GLN A 53 14.11 1.49 -0.66
CA GLN A 53 14.76 0.22 -0.46
C GLN A 53 14.13 -0.82 -1.36
N GLN A 54 14.94 -1.10 -2.39
CA GLN A 54 14.95 -2.28 -3.22
C GLN A 54 13.94 -2.23 -4.37
N LYS A 55 14.43 -1.63 -5.47
CA LYS A 55 14.17 -2.12 -6.84
C LYS A 55 13.97 -3.63 -6.76
N ILE A 56 12.73 -4.07 -6.97
CA ILE A 56 12.41 -5.48 -7.13
C ILE A 56 13.15 -5.91 -8.41
N GLN A 57 14.38 -6.39 -8.25
CA GLN A 57 15.07 -7.12 -9.31
C GLN A 57 14.30 -8.41 -9.50
N THR A 58 13.43 -8.43 -10.49
CA THR A 58 12.94 -9.64 -11.14
C THR A 58 14.14 -10.35 -11.77
N LYS A 59 14.94 -11.05 -10.97
CA LYS A 59 15.81 -12.10 -11.48
C LYS A 59 14.92 -13.31 -11.74
N ASN A 60 14.33 -13.32 -12.94
CA ASN A 60 13.90 -14.55 -13.58
C ASN A 60 15.10 -15.50 -13.59
N LYS A 61 15.02 -16.62 -12.86
CA LYS A 61 15.87 -17.78 -13.09
C LYS A 61 14.97 -18.88 -13.63
N PHE A 62 15.26 -19.23 -14.88
CA PHE A 62 14.85 -20.45 -15.57
C PHE A 62 15.31 -21.69 -14.80
#